data_AF-A0A0S4JQQ1-F1
#
_entry.id   AF-A0A0S4JQQ1-F1
#
_cell.length_a   1.000
_cell.length_b   1.000
_cell.length_c   1.000
_cell.angle_alpha   90.00
_cell.angle_beta   90.00
_cell.angle_gamma   90.00
#
_symmetry.space_group_name_H-M   'P 1'
#
loop_
_entity.id
_entity.type
_entity.pdbx_description
1 polymer ?
#
loop_
_entity_poly.entity_id
_entity_poly.type
_entity_poly.pdbx_seq_one_letter_code
_entity_poly.pdbx_strand_id
1 'polypeptide(L)'
;MFSSQSHNPLETTAKVSASSVLATFALYPYRDLVKSWTWPPHVPPASFALARYQGFIENPGHLALLASGPVVLYTGYDIAGGGAGGAVVGGVLHSAWKTSMRMFSVRMRQQKRNGDAVYTSMIECIRTSTRSSGVWSWFPGLIMTALVSMSWHGAALVALSSRYDNRRHQSHHSRGGRGMGGLLSVDGGGGGGSFVGDWWVAFRAHSFLAFLTCPIRNVCRSALHATERSGGVHTAQAWVAGETAIFREAAAVAPAMLKTQGISFFLHGSVRTMFKTSVPFGFTYAVFRAMNGQLG
;
A
#
# COMPACT_ATOMS: atom_id res chain seq x y z
N MET A 1 24.34 -18.05 24.98
CA MET A 1 23.86 -16.66 25.11
C MET A 1 23.57 -16.13 23.71
N PHE A 2 22.31 -16.15 23.28
CA PHE A 2 21.93 -15.50 22.02
C PHE A 2 21.82 -14.00 22.29
N SER A 3 22.66 -13.20 21.65
CA SER A 3 22.47 -11.76 21.61
C SER A 3 21.18 -11.50 20.83
N SER A 4 20.09 -11.24 21.57
CA SER A 4 18.88 -10.69 20.98
C SER A 4 19.28 -9.32 20.44
N GLN A 5 19.47 -9.20 19.12
CA GLN A 5 19.63 -7.88 18.49
C GLN A 5 18.42 -7.06 18.92
N SER A 6 18.65 -6.01 19.70
CA SER A 6 17.58 -5.13 20.17
C SER A 6 16.90 -4.53 18.95
N HIS A 7 15.67 -4.95 18.67
CA HIS A 7 14.88 -4.41 17.58
C HIS A 7 14.65 -2.91 17.81
N ASN A 8 15.23 -2.05 16.97
CA ASN A 8 15.08 -0.61 17.06
C ASN A 8 14.00 -0.13 16.08
N PRO A 9 12.78 0.20 16.54
CA PRO A 9 11.67 0.56 15.64
C PRO A 9 11.94 1.84 14.84
N LEU A 10 12.81 2.74 15.33
CA LEU A 10 13.21 3.94 14.59
C LEU A 10 14.07 3.58 13.38
N GLU A 11 14.98 2.62 13.55
CA GLU A 11 15.83 2.15 12.45
C GLU A 11 14.99 1.44 11.38
N THR A 12 14.07 0.56 11.80
CA THR A 12 13.13 -0.11 10.89
C THR A 12 12.29 0.91 10.11
N THR A 13 11.73 1.91 10.80
CA THR A 13 10.93 2.98 10.16
C THR A 13 11.75 3.83 9.18
N ALA A 14 13.01 4.14 9.51
CA ALA A 14 13.91 4.87 8.62
C ALA A 14 14.21 4.08 7.33
N LYS A 15 14.51 2.78 7.46
CA LYS A 15 14.76 1.88 6.31
C LYS A 15 13.52 1.73 5.43
N VAL A 16 12.35 1.58 6.04
CA VAL A 16 11.05 1.54 5.34
C VAL A 16 10.78 2.85 4.60
N SER A 17 11.08 3.99 5.22
CA SER A 17 10.89 5.30 4.62
C SER A 17 11.79 5.48 3.39
N ALA A 18 13.08 5.18 3.54
CA ALA A 18 14.04 5.24 2.45
C ALA A 18 13.65 4.29 1.29
N SER A 19 13.31 3.04 1.60
CA SER A 19 12.90 2.07 0.57
C SER A 19 11.61 2.48 -0.15
N SER A 20 10.66 3.08 0.56
CA SER A 20 9.40 3.55 0.00
C SER A 20 9.59 4.77 -0.89
N VAL A 21 10.46 5.71 -0.51
CA VAL A 21 10.81 6.87 -1.35
C VAL A 21 11.52 6.42 -2.62
N LEU A 22 12.52 5.54 -2.50
CA LEU A 22 13.25 4.98 -3.65
C LEU A 22 12.32 4.22 -4.60
N ALA A 23 11.46 3.35 -4.07
CA ALA A 23 10.49 2.60 -4.86
C ALA A 23 9.49 3.52 -5.56
N THR A 24 8.99 4.54 -4.84
CA THR A 24 8.06 5.51 -5.41
C THR A 24 8.73 6.29 -6.52
N PHE A 25 9.95 6.79 -6.32
CA PHE A 25 10.70 7.52 -7.34
C PHE A 25 10.98 6.65 -8.56
N ALA A 26 11.54 5.45 -8.37
CA ALA A 26 11.91 4.54 -9.46
C ALA A 26 10.70 4.07 -10.28
N LEU A 27 9.56 3.80 -9.62
CA LEU A 27 8.39 3.18 -10.27
C LEU A 27 7.23 4.14 -10.51
N TYR A 28 7.41 5.44 -10.30
CA TYR A 28 6.34 6.41 -10.53
C TYR A 28 5.85 6.44 -11.97
N PRO A 29 6.73 6.49 -13.01
CA PRO A 29 6.27 6.43 -14.39
C PRO A 29 5.54 5.12 -14.68
N TYR A 30 6.07 3.99 -14.21
CA TYR A 30 5.44 2.68 -14.35
C TYR A 30 3.99 2.68 -13.80
N ARG A 31 3.80 3.19 -12.58
CA ARG A 31 2.49 3.22 -11.92
C ARG A 31 1.45 3.97 -12.73
N ASP A 32 1.85 5.05 -13.38
CA ASP A 32 0.95 5.88 -14.18
C ASP A 32 0.81 5.36 -15.62
N LEU A 33 1.85 4.77 -16.21
CA LEU A 33 1.78 4.05 -17.48
C LEU A 33 0.80 2.87 -17.40
N VAL A 34 0.84 2.10 -16.31
CA VAL A 34 -0.16 1.04 -16.06
C VAL A 34 -1.57 1.62 -15.92
N LYS A 35 -1.74 2.90 -15.57
CA LYS A 35 -3.06 3.56 -15.57
C LYS A 35 -3.48 4.05 -16.95
N SER A 36 -2.55 4.54 -17.76
CA SER A 36 -2.80 5.01 -19.10
C SER A 36 -2.63 3.91 -20.15
N TRP A 37 -2.58 2.64 -19.73
CA TRP A 37 -2.46 1.51 -20.63
C TRP A 37 -3.72 1.39 -21.49
N THR A 38 -3.73 2.15 -22.56
CA THR A 38 -4.59 2.04 -23.73
C THR A 38 -3.67 1.71 -24.90
N TRP A 39 -4.07 0.78 -25.75
CA TRP A 39 -3.34 0.47 -26.97
C TRP A 39 -4.09 1.08 -28.15
N PRO A 40 -3.47 1.99 -28.93
CA PRO A 40 -2.13 2.57 -28.79
C PRO A 40 -2.03 3.64 -27.67
N PRO A 41 -0.83 3.91 -27.12
CA PRO A 41 -0.64 4.96 -26.12
C PRO A 41 -0.82 6.35 -26.75
N HIS A 42 -1.53 7.25 -26.06
CA HIS A 42 -1.76 8.62 -26.54
C HIS A 42 -0.55 9.56 -26.39
N VAL A 43 0.39 9.22 -25.50
CA VAL A 43 1.59 10.04 -25.21
C VAL A 43 2.82 9.12 -25.23
N PRO A 44 3.93 9.52 -25.87
CA PRO A 44 5.19 8.78 -25.81
C PRO A 44 5.62 8.51 -24.36
N PRO A 45 5.95 7.26 -23.98
CA PRO A 45 6.28 6.91 -22.59
C PRO A 45 7.43 7.73 -22.00
N ALA A 46 8.44 8.07 -22.81
CA ALA A 46 9.60 8.86 -22.38
C ALA A 46 9.20 10.30 -21.97
N SER A 47 8.46 11.01 -22.83
CA SER A 47 7.98 12.36 -22.54
C SER A 47 7.05 12.38 -21.33
N PHE A 48 6.20 11.35 -21.21
CA PHE A 48 5.34 11.17 -20.04
C PHE A 48 6.15 11.00 -18.75
N ALA A 49 7.15 10.12 -18.75
CA ALA A 49 8.01 9.89 -17.60
C ALA A 49 8.80 11.15 -17.21
N LEU A 50 9.37 11.86 -18.19
CA LEU A 50 10.14 13.07 -17.95
C LEU A 50 9.30 14.17 -17.28
N ALA A 51 8.10 14.44 -17.79
CA ALA A 51 7.18 15.42 -17.19
C ALA A 51 6.80 15.06 -15.74
N ARG A 52 6.69 13.76 -15.45
CA ARG A 52 6.42 13.26 -14.10
C ARG A 52 7.60 13.45 -13.14
N TYR A 53 8.82 13.16 -13.59
CA TYR A 53 10.03 13.40 -12.81
C TYR A 53 10.28 14.88 -12.57
N GLN A 54 10.09 15.72 -13.58
CA GLN A 54 10.18 17.17 -13.45
C GLN A 54 9.24 17.69 -12.36
N GLY A 55 7.98 17.25 -12.36
CA GLY A 55 7.03 17.62 -11.30
C GLY A 55 7.44 17.18 -9.89
N PHE A 56 8.23 16.11 -9.73
CA PHE A 56 8.80 15.71 -8.44
C PHE A 56 9.98 16.56 -8.02
N ILE A 57 10.84 16.95 -8.96
CA ILE A 57 11.96 17.85 -8.68
C ILE A 57 11.43 19.22 -8.24
N GLU A 58 10.39 19.72 -8.92
CA GLU A 58 9.74 20.98 -8.58
C GLU A 58 8.96 20.91 -7.25
N ASN A 59 8.43 19.73 -6.89
CA ASN A 59 7.57 19.55 -5.71
C ASN A 59 7.90 18.24 -4.95
N PRO A 60 9.01 18.18 -4.20
CA PRO A 60 9.44 16.96 -3.51
C PRO A 60 8.43 16.48 -2.44
N GLY A 61 7.61 17.38 -1.89
CA GLY A 61 6.53 17.02 -0.97
C GLY A 61 5.52 16.04 -1.59
N HIS A 62 5.30 16.08 -2.90
CA HIS A 62 4.42 15.12 -3.58
C HIS A 62 5.02 13.71 -3.55
N LEU A 63 6.34 13.57 -3.72
CA LEU A 63 7.01 12.28 -3.62
C LEU A 63 6.86 11.69 -2.20
N ALA A 64 7.10 12.50 -1.17
CA ALA A 64 6.93 12.09 0.23
C ALA A 64 5.49 11.65 0.52
N LEU A 65 4.48 12.40 0.07
CA LEU A 65 3.08 12.05 0.23
C LEU A 65 2.71 10.74 -0.48
N LEU A 66 3.31 10.42 -1.63
CA LEU A 66 3.06 9.15 -2.31
C LEU A 66 3.76 7.97 -1.64
N ALA A 67 4.98 8.19 -1.11
CA ALA A 67 5.77 7.17 -0.43
C ALA A 67 5.24 6.83 0.97
N SER A 68 4.57 7.78 1.62
CA SER A 68 4.06 7.63 2.98
C SER A 68 3.03 6.49 3.17
N GLY A 69 2.30 6.08 2.13
CA GLY A 69 1.35 4.97 2.24
C GLY A 69 2.02 3.65 2.67
N PRO A 70 2.99 3.14 1.90
CA PRO A 70 3.83 2.02 2.32
C PRO A 70 4.52 2.23 3.67
N VAL A 71 4.98 3.45 4.00
CA VAL A 71 5.59 3.72 5.31
C VAL A 71 4.61 3.44 6.45
N VAL A 72 3.41 4.01 6.38
CA VAL A 72 2.36 3.80 7.38
C VAL A 72 1.97 2.32 7.50
N LEU A 73 1.91 1.59 6.38
CA LEU A 73 1.63 0.16 6.37
C LEU A 73 2.70 -0.64 7.13
N TYR A 74 3.96 -0.47 6.77
CA TYR A 74 5.07 -1.25 7.30
C TYR A 74 5.37 -0.88 8.76
N THR A 75 5.35 0.40 9.10
CA THR A 75 5.50 0.86 10.49
C THR A 75 4.35 0.35 11.35
N GLY A 76 3.11 0.35 10.86
CA GLY A 76 1.97 -0.23 11.58
C GLY A 76 2.09 -1.74 11.78
N TYR A 77 2.65 -2.46 10.81
CA TYR A 77 2.94 -3.88 10.93
C TYR A 77 3.99 -4.15 12.01
N ASP A 78 5.07 -3.36 12.00
CA ASP A 78 6.21 -3.48 12.90
C ASP A 78 5.88 -3.13 14.36
N ILE A 79 5.17 -2.02 14.59
CA ILE A 79 4.74 -1.57 15.93
C ILE A 79 3.89 -2.63 16.64
N ALA A 80 3.11 -3.41 15.88
CA ALA A 80 2.27 -4.47 16.43
C ALA A 80 2.98 -5.84 16.50
N GLY A 81 4.31 -5.87 16.36
CA GLY A 81 5.13 -7.08 16.49
C GLY A 81 5.03 -8.05 15.31
N GLY A 82 4.55 -7.58 14.16
CA GLY A 82 4.34 -8.40 12.97
C GLY A 82 3.20 -9.41 13.09
N GLY A 83 3.26 -10.47 12.28
CA GLY A 83 2.24 -11.52 12.23
C GLY A 83 0.84 -10.99 11.90
N ALA A 84 -0.19 -11.71 12.37
CA ALA A 84 -1.58 -11.36 12.10
C ALA A 84 -1.99 -10.02 12.75
N GLY A 85 -1.49 -9.73 13.97
CA GLY A 85 -1.74 -8.45 14.65
C GLY A 85 -1.17 -7.26 13.86
N GLY A 86 0.08 -7.39 13.40
CA GLY A 86 0.72 -6.45 12.49
C GLY A 86 -0.04 -6.25 11.18
N ALA A 87 -0.54 -7.32 10.58
CA ALA A 87 -1.34 -7.24 9.36
C ALA A 87 -2.61 -6.41 9.55
N VAL A 88 -3.27 -6.54 10.70
CA VAL A 88 -4.48 -5.76 11.05
C VAL A 88 -4.13 -4.30 11.28
N VAL A 89 -3.19 -4.00 12.17
CA VAL A 89 -2.82 -2.61 12.53
C VAL A 89 -2.26 -1.86 11.33
N GLY A 90 -1.28 -2.45 10.62
CA GLY A 90 -0.73 -1.88 9.39
C GLY A 90 -1.80 -1.69 8.30
N GLY A 91 -2.71 -2.66 8.15
CA GLY A 91 -3.81 -2.60 7.19
C GLY A 91 -4.78 -1.44 7.46
N VAL A 92 -5.17 -1.24 8.72
CA VAL A 92 -6.06 -0.14 9.17
C VAL A 92 -5.37 1.21 8.99
N LEU A 93 -4.13 1.38 9.48
CA LEU A 93 -3.40 2.64 9.38
C LEU A 93 -3.16 3.05 7.92
N HIS A 94 -2.73 2.11 7.08
CA HIS A 94 -2.58 2.33 5.64
C HIS A 94 -3.88 2.78 4.99
N SER A 95 -5.01 2.23 5.42
CA SER A 95 -6.32 2.56 4.88
C SER A 95 -6.79 3.93 5.31
N ALA A 96 -6.60 4.29 6.57
CA ALA A 96 -6.88 5.64 7.09
C ALA A 96 -6.07 6.70 6.35
N TRP A 97 -4.77 6.42 6.12
CA TRP A 97 -3.91 7.29 5.33
C TRP A 97 -4.39 7.41 3.88
N LYS A 98 -4.74 6.28 3.26
CA LYS A 98 -5.19 6.26 1.87
C LYS A 98 -6.52 7.00 1.67
N THR A 99 -7.49 6.82 2.57
CA THR A 99 -8.78 7.52 2.48
C THR A 99 -8.62 9.01 2.75
N SER A 100 -7.78 9.41 3.71
CA SER A 100 -7.52 10.82 3.98
C SER A 100 -6.85 11.52 2.80
N MET A 101 -5.85 10.89 2.17
CA MET A 101 -5.18 11.44 0.97
C MET A 101 -6.12 11.50 -0.25
N ARG A 102 -7.05 10.55 -0.39
CA ARG A 102 -8.11 10.62 -1.41
C ARG A 102 -9.00 11.83 -1.16
N MET A 103 -9.47 12.03 0.07
CA MET A 103 -10.34 13.16 0.42
C MET A 103 -9.63 14.50 0.26
N PHE A 104 -8.35 14.58 0.66
CA PHE A 104 -7.50 15.73 0.40
C PHE A 104 -7.46 16.06 -1.10
N SER A 105 -7.16 15.06 -1.93
CA SER A 105 -7.08 15.23 -3.39
C SER A 105 -8.41 15.66 -4.01
N VAL A 106 -9.53 15.12 -3.53
CA VAL A 106 -10.87 15.50 -4.00
C VAL A 106 -11.18 16.95 -3.66
N ARG A 107 -10.94 17.37 -2.40
CA ARG A 107 -11.22 18.74 -1.94
C ARG A 107 -10.35 19.78 -2.65
N MET A 108 -9.05 19.50 -2.82
CA MET A 108 -8.15 20.37 -3.59
C MET A 108 -8.58 20.50 -5.06
N ARG A 109 -9.09 19.42 -5.68
CA ARG A 109 -9.62 19.47 -7.05
C ARG A 109 -10.94 20.23 -7.14
N GLN A 110 -11.81 20.11 -6.15
CA GLN A 110 -13.08 20.84 -6.09
C GLN A 110 -12.84 22.35 -6.00
N GLN A 111 -11.92 22.78 -5.15
CA GLN A 111 -11.51 24.19 -5.07
C GLN A 111 -11.07 24.74 -6.43
N LYS A 112 -10.17 24.03 -7.14
CA LYS A 112 -9.69 24.46 -8.46
C LYS A 112 -10.83 24.62 -9.49
N ARG A 113 -11.91 23.84 -9.37
CA ARG A 113 -13.08 23.92 -10.27
C ARG A 113 -13.97 25.11 -9.95
N ASN A 114 -14.07 25.50 -8.68
CA ASN A 114 -14.95 26.57 -8.25
C ASN A 114 -14.34 27.97 -8.47
N GLY A 115 -13.08 28.06 -8.90
CA GLY A 115 -12.39 29.34 -9.17
C GLY A 115 -11.89 30.06 -7.92
N ASP A 116 -12.52 29.83 -6.77
CA ASP A 116 -12.14 30.46 -5.51
C ASP A 116 -11.04 29.67 -4.78
N ALA A 117 -9.95 30.35 -4.45
CA ALA A 117 -8.85 29.75 -3.70
C ALA A 117 -9.18 29.61 -2.20
N VAL A 118 -10.03 28.63 -1.84
CA VAL A 118 -10.45 28.38 -0.45
C VAL A 118 -9.30 27.90 0.44
N TYR A 119 -8.36 27.09 -0.08
CA TYR A 119 -7.20 26.58 0.66
C TYR A 119 -5.89 27.08 0.04
N THR A 120 -5.02 27.64 0.87
CA THR A 120 -3.67 28.09 0.49
C THR A 120 -2.61 27.02 0.68
N SER A 121 -2.88 26.05 1.57
CA SER A 121 -1.95 24.97 1.90
C SER A 121 -2.69 23.68 2.25
N MET A 122 -1.95 22.57 2.30
CA MET A 122 -2.47 21.28 2.74
C MET A 122 -3.00 21.33 4.17
N ILE A 123 -2.28 22.01 5.07
CA ILE A 123 -2.66 22.16 6.48
C ILE A 123 -3.95 22.98 6.58
N GLU A 124 -4.10 24.03 5.78
CA GLU A 124 -5.31 24.85 5.76
C GLU A 124 -6.52 24.07 5.24
N CYS A 125 -6.33 23.25 4.18
CA CYS A 125 -7.36 22.33 3.72
C CYS A 125 -7.78 21.34 4.82
N ILE A 126 -6.81 20.79 5.56
CA ILE A 126 -7.09 19.87 6.66
C ILE A 126 -7.86 20.58 7.77
N ARG A 127 -7.38 21.73 8.23
CA ARG A 127 -7.95 22.50 9.32
C ARG A 127 -9.36 22.97 9.00
N THR A 128 -9.52 23.68 7.89
CA THR A 128 -10.80 24.27 7.49
C THR A 128 -11.82 23.18 7.19
N SER A 129 -11.42 22.10 6.51
CA SER A 129 -12.36 21.03 6.21
C SER A 129 -12.72 20.14 7.41
N THR A 130 -11.80 19.96 8.37
CA THR A 130 -12.12 19.29 9.64
C THR A 130 -13.09 20.14 10.47
N ARG A 131 -12.91 21.47 10.48
CA ARG A 131 -13.83 22.39 11.16
C ARG A 131 -15.21 22.40 10.50
N SER A 132 -15.27 22.41 9.17
CA SER A 132 -16.53 22.53 8.42
C SER A 132 -17.30 21.21 8.30
N SER A 133 -16.63 20.06 8.32
CA SER A 133 -17.26 18.78 7.96
C SER A 133 -16.99 17.66 8.97
N GLY A 134 -16.21 17.91 10.02
CA GLY A 134 -15.82 16.94 11.03
C GLY A 134 -14.65 16.05 10.60
N VAL A 135 -13.95 15.48 11.58
CA VAL A 135 -12.77 14.61 11.35
C VAL A 135 -13.14 13.31 10.62
N TRP A 136 -14.35 12.80 10.84
CA TRP A 136 -14.81 11.55 10.23
C TRP A 136 -15.04 11.66 8.72
N SER A 137 -15.25 12.88 8.21
CA SER A 137 -15.40 13.14 6.77
C SER A 137 -14.13 12.83 5.94
N TRP A 138 -12.98 12.63 6.59
CA TRP A 138 -11.72 12.23 5.95
C TRP A 138 -11.63 10.72 5.69
N PHE A 139 -12.51 9.93 6.28
CA PHE A 139 -12.42 8.48 6.30
C PHE A 139 -13.63 7.76 5.69
N PRO A 140 -14.19 8.19 4.53
CA PRO A 140 -15.30 7.48 3.93
C PRO A 140 -14.85 6.14 3.35
N GLY A 141 -15.55 5.06 3.72
CA GLY A 141 -15.22 3.70 3.29
C GLY A 141 -13.95 3.15 3.93
N LEU A 142 -13.59 3.64 5.12
CA LEU A 142 -12.37 3.24 5.80
C LEU A 142 -12.42 1.77 6.18
N ILE A 143 -13.54 1.26 6.71
CA ILE A 143 -13.63 -0.16 7.13
C ILE A 143 -13.44 -1.06 5.92
N MET A 144 -14.12 -0.75 4.82
CA MET A 144 -14.01 -1.51 3.59
C MET A 144 -12.60 -1.44 2.99
N THR A 145 -11.97 -0.25 3.01
CA THR A 145 -10.59 -0.08 2.56
C THR A 145 -9.62 -0.85 3.44
N ALA A 146 -9.85 -0.88 4.76
CA ALA A 146 -9.09 -1.64 5.73
C ALA A 146 -9.17 -3.14 5.46
N LEU A 147 -10.37 -3.69 5.23
CA LEU A 147 -10.53 -5.11 4.88
C LEU A 147 -9.67 -5.48 3.66
N VAL A 148 -9.79 -4.72 2.56
CA VAL A 148 -9.00 -4.97 1.35
C VAL A 148 -7.49 -4.84 1.62
N SER A 149 -7.09 -3.83 2.38
CA SER A 149 -5.68 -3.59 2.73
C SER A 149 -5.10 -4.71 3.59
N MET A 150 -5.83 -5.17 4.61
CA MET A 150 -5.44 -6.30 5.46
C MET A 150 -5.29 -7.58 4.62
N SER A 151 -6.25 -7.86 3.74
CA SER A 151 -6.29 -9.10 2.98
C SER A 151 -5.16 -9.24 1.95
N TRP A 152 -4.68 -8.16 1.31
CA TRP A 152 -3.56 -8.28 0.37
C TRP A 152 -2.22 -7.74 0.87
N HIS A 153 -2.19 -6.66 1.67
CA HIS A 153 -0.93 -6.07 2.12
C HIS A 153 -0.50 -6.74 3.41
N GLY A 154 -1.39 -6.78 4.39
CA GLY A 154 -1.13 -7.44 5.67
C GLY A 154 -0.78 -8.90 5.50
N ALA A 155 -1.62 -9.67 4.79
CA ALA A 155 -1.36 -11.08 4.54
C ALA A 155 -0.07 -11.34 3.73
N ALA A 156 0.31 -10.44 2.82
CA ALA A 156 1.59 -10.56 2.11
C ALA A 156 2.78 -10.37 3.05
N LEU A 157 2.71 -9.39 3.97
CA LEU A 157 3.76 -9.17 4.97
C LEU A 157 3.89 -10.36 5.92
N VAL A 158 2.78 -10.96 6.34
CA VAL A 158 2.78 -12.19 7.16
C VAL A 158 3.44 -13.35 6.40
N ALA A 159 3.05 -13.58 5.14
CA ALA A 159 3.65 -14.63 4.34
C ALA A 159 5.17 -14.43 4.14
N LEU A 160 5.60 -13.18 4.03
CA LEU A 160 7.01 -12.82 3.88
C LEU A 160 7.80 -12.97 5.18
N SER A 161 7.26 -12.56 6.33
CA SER A 161 7.93 -12.72 7.63
C SER A 161 8.07 -14.19 7.99
N SER A 162 7.00 -14.99 7.91
CA SER A 162 7.05 -16.43 8.22
C SER A 162 8.04 -17.19 7.34
N ARG A 163 8.14 -16.82 6.05
CA ARG A 163 9.12 -17.44 5.15
C ARG A 163 10.56 -17.11 5.56
N TYR A 164 10.80 -15.90 6.05
CA TYR A 164 12.12 -15.47 6.47
C TYR A 164 12.56 -16.15 7.77
N ASP A 165 11.65 -16.28 8.74
CA ASP A 165 11.90 -17.00 9.99
C ASP A 165 12.25 -18.47 9.72
N ASN A 166 11.52 -19.12 8.82
CA ASN A 166 11.81 -20.50 8.41
C ASN A 166 13.21 -20.65 7.80
N ARG A 167 13.66 -19.69 6.96
CA ARG A 167 15.02 -19.72 6.39
C ARG A 167 16.10 -19.53 7.45
N ARG A 168 15.85 -18.68 8.45
CA ARG A 168 16.77 -18.49 9.59
C ARG A 168 16.94 -19.80 10.35
N HIS A 169 15.85 -20.47 10.72
CA HIS A 169 15.92 -21.75 11.43
C HIS A 169 16.66 -22.84 10.64
N GLN A 170 16.42 -22.93 9.32
CA GLN A 170 17.15 -23.88 8.45
C GLN A 170 18.66 -23.60 8.42
N SER A 171 19.07 -22.32 8.36
CA SER A 171 20.49 -21.93 8.33
C SER A 171 21.24 -22.31 9.61
N HIS A 172 20.55 -22.33 10.76
CA HIS A 172 21.13 -22.77 12.03
C HIS A 172 21.32 -24.30 12.09
N HIS A 173 20.38 -25.08 11.56
CA HIS A 173 20.52 -26.54 11.52
C HIS A 173 21.65 -27.00 10.61
N SER A 174 21.82 -26.38 9.44
CA SER A 174 22.91 -26.76 8.51
C SER A 174 24.31 -26.44 9.03
N ARG A 175 24.45 -25.47 9.94
CA ARG A 175 25.74 -25.12 10.58
C ARG A 175 26.16 -26.09 11.69
N GLY A 176 25.23 -26.84 12.28
CA GLY A 176 25.53 -27.79 13.36
C GLY A 176 26.16 -29.12 12.91
N GLY A 177 26.15 -29.43 11.60
CA GLY A 177 26.51 -30.76 11.08
C GLY A 177 27.77 -30.84 10.21
N ARG A 178 28.48 -29.73 9.93
CA ARG A 178 29.72 -29.77 9.14
C ARG A 178 30.92 -29.48 10.03
N GLY A 179 31.63 -30.56 10.35
CA GLY A 179 32.94 -30.54 10.96
C GLY A 179 33.96 -29.72 10.15
N MET A 180 34.99 -29.28 10.88
CA MET A 180 36.13 -28.44 10.48
C MET A 180 36.75 -28.81 9.13
N GLY A 181 36.28 -28.19 8.05
CA GLY A 181 36.90 -28.32 6.73
C GLY A 181 36.36 -27.29 5.75
N GLY A 182 36.88 -26.07 5.80
CA GLY A 182 36.51 -25.03 4.83
C GLY A 182 36.79 -23.60 5.28
N LEU A 183 38.04 -23.28 5.61
CA LEU A 183 38.54 -21.93 5.36
C LEU A 183 38.44 -21.70 3.84
N LEU A 184 37.96 -20.54 3.40
CA LEU A 184 37.79 -20.09 2.01
C LEU A 184 36.39 -20.24 1.40
N SER A 185 35.32 -19.96 2.15
CA SER A 185 34.14 -19.34 1.52
C SER A 185 34.22 -17.83 1.71
N VAL A 186 34.74 -17.14 0.70
CA VAL A 186 34.58 -15.69 0.49
C VAL A 186 33.18 -15.46 -0.08
N ASP A 187 32.16 -15.93 0.62
CA ASP A 187 30.79 -15.49 0.40
C ASP A 187 30.62 -14.21 1.21
N GLY A 188 30.61 -13.08 0.49
CA GLY A 188 30.31 -11.75 1.03
C GLY A 188 29.10 -11.82 1.97
N GLY A 189 29.37 -11.52 3.23
CA GLY A 189 28.54 -11.89 4.37
C GLY A 189 27.14 -11.27 4.34
N GLY A 190 26.18 -12.15 4.63
CA GLY A 190 24.81 -11.83 4.97
C GLY A 190 23.87 -12.73 4.20
N GLY A 191 23.19 -13.66 4.88
CA GLY A 191 22.20 -14.59 4.30
C GLY A 191 20.94 -13.91 3.74
N GLY A 192 21.09 -12.78 3.07
CA GLY A 192 20.08 -12.08 2.29
C GLY A 192 19.97 -12.73 0.92
N GLY A 193 18.74 -13.00 0.48
CA GLY A 193 18.52 -13.38 -0.91
C GLY A 193 19.03 -12.28 -1.84
N SER A 194 19.28 -12.61 -3.11
CA SER A 194 19.55 -11.58 -4.11
C SER A 194 18.35 -10.61 -4.16
N PHE A 195 18.60 -9.33 -4.47
CA PHE A 195 17.56 -8.32 -4.63
C PHE A 195 16.39 -8.82 -5.52
N VAL A 196 16.74 -9.44 -6.66
CA VAL A 196 15.76 -10.01 -7.60
C VAL A 196 14.98 -11.15 -6.97
N GLY A 197 15.63 -12.01 -6.18
CA GLY A 197 14.98 -13.10 -5.45
C GLY A 197 13.97 -12.59 -4.42
N ASP A 198 14.36 -11.61 -3.61
CA ASP A 198 13.48 -11.01 -2.59
C ASP A 198 12.32 -10.23 -3.25
N TRP A 199 12.60 -9.49 -4.34
CA TRP A 199 11.60 -8.81 -5.15
C TRP A 199 10.57 -9.79 -5.72
N TRP A 200 11.02 -10.86 -6.36
CA TRP A 200 10.15 -11.85 -7.00
C TRP A 200 9.27 -12.58 -5.99
N VAL A 201 9.82 -12.94 -4.83
CA VAL A 201 9.06 -13.58 -3.76
C VAL A 201 7.96 -12.66 -3.22
N ALA A 202 8.28 -11.39 -2.96
CA ALA A 202 7.31 -10.40 -2.50
C ALA A 202 6.26 -10.07 -3.56
N PHE A 203 6.67 -9.91 -4.82
CA PHE A 203 5.77 -9.71 -5.95
C PHE A 203 4.77 -10.87 -6.06
N ARG A 204 5.22 -12.13 -5.99
CA ARG A 204 4.35 -13.31 -6.08
C ARG A 204 3.34 -13.40 -4.94
N ALA A 205 3.80 -13.23 -3.71
CA ALA A 205 2.91 -13.27 -2.54
C ALA A 205 1.82 -12.18 -2.64
N HIS A 206 2.23 -10.95 -2.94
CA HIS A 206 1.31 -9.83 -3.05
C HIS A 206 0.39 -9.92 -4.27
N SER A 207 0.89 -10.34 -5.44
CA SER A 207 0.09 -10.47 -6.66
C SER A 207 -1.01 -11.52 -6.53
N PHE A 208 -0.70 -12.66 -5.93
CA PHE A 208 -1.69 -13.70 -5.64
C PHE A 208 -2.81 -13.16 -4.75
N LEU A 209 -2.47 -12.54 -3.62
CA LEU A 209 -3.46 -12.00 -2.69
C LEU A 209 -4.25 -10.84 -3.31
N ALA A 210 -3.59 -9.98 -4.09
CA ALA A 210 -4.24 -8.87 -4.79
C ALA A 210 -5.23 -9.37 -5.84
N PHE A 211 -4.92 -10.47 -6.54
CA PHE A 211 -5.82 -11.12 -7.48
C PHE A 211 -7.04 -11.72 -6.77
N LEU A 212 -6.82 -12.49 -5.69
CA LEU A 212 -7.90 -13.13 -4.92
C LEU A 212 -8.90 -12.15 -4.31
N THR A 213 -8.42 -10.97 -3.90
CA THR A 213 -9.25 -9.95 -3.24
C THR A 213 -9.79 -8.91 -4.23
N CYS A 214 -9.44 -9.00 -5.51
CA CYS A 214 -9.93 -8.09 -6.55
C CYS A 214 -11.46 -8.13 -6.73
N PRO A 215 -12.14 -9.29 -6.70
CA PRO A 215 -13.59 -9.37 -6.74
C PRO A 215 -14.26 -8.51 -5.67
N ILE A 216 -13.82 -8.68 -4.41
CA ILE A 216 -14.32 -7.91 -3.26
C ILE A 216 -14.10 -6.42 -3.54
N ARG A 217 -12.87 -6.04 -3.86
CA ARG A 217 -12.53 -4.64 -4.17
C ARG A 217 -13.41 -4.03 -5.27
N ASN A 218 -13.73 -4.77 -6.34
CA ASN A 218 -14.55 -4.26 -7.43
C ASN A 218 -15.98 -3.98 -6.97
N VAL A 219 -16.57 -4.89 -6.18
CA VAL A 219 -17.89 -4.69 -5.55
C VAL A 219 -17.86 -3.45 -4.64
N CYS A 220 -16.87 -3.37 -3.74
CA CYS A 220 -16.72 -2.27 -2.80
C CYS A 220 -16.55 -0.92 -3.50
N ARG A 221 -15.73 -0.89 -4.56
CA ARG A 221 -15.47 0.32 -5.32
C ARG A 221 -16.73 0.83 -6.01
N SER A 222 -17.56 -0.08 -6.55
CA SER A 222 -18.84 0.29 -7.17
C SER A 222 -19.80 0.90 -6.15
N ALA A 223 -19.91 0.31 -4.95
CA ALA A 223 -20.71 0.87 -3.87
C ALA A 223 -20.22 2.26 -3.41
N LEU A 224 -18.90 2.43 -3.26
CA LEU A 224 -18.32 3.71 -2.84
C LEU A 224 -18.57 4.86 -3.82
N HIS A 225 -18.70 4.58 -5.13
CA HIS A 225 -18.94 5.63 -6.12
C HIS A 225 -20.36 6.21 -6.03
N ALA A 226 -21.35 5.44 -5.58
CA ALA A 226 -22.71 5.92 -5.37
C ALA A 226 -22.83 6.77 -4.09
N THR A 227 -21.98 6.50 -3.10
CA THR A 227 -22.06 7.08 -1.74
C THR A 227 -20.95 8.07 -1.42
N GLU A 228 -20.21 8.63 -2.39
CA GLU A 228 -19.33 9.79 -2.16
C GLU A 228 -20.16 11.06 -1.83
N ARG A 229 -21.01 10.98 -0.80
CA ARG A 229 -21.68 12.08 -0.13
C ARG A 229 -20.70 12.61 0.92
N SER A 230 -19.77 13.45 0.48
CA SER A 230 -18.83 14.17 1.35
C SER A 230 -19.48 15.24 2.23
N GLY A 231 -20.79 15.15 2.49
CA GLY A 231 -21.54 16.11 3.29
C GLY A 231 -21.32 15.86 4.78
N GLY A 232 -20.71 16.84 5.46
CA GLY A 232 -20.82 17.10 6.90
C GLY A 232 -20.94 15.91 7.86
N VAL A 233 -20.01 14.95 7.82
CA VAL A 233 -20.00 13.84 8.80
C VAL A 233 -19.35 14.33 10.11
N HIS A 234 -20.16 15.02 10.93
CA HIS A 234 -19.69 15.63 12.18
C HIS A 234 -19.60 14.64 13.34
N THR A 235 -20.37 13.55 13.33
CA THR A 235 -20.45 12.59 14.43
C THR A 235 -19.98 11.20 14.02
N ALA A 236 -19.43 10.46 14.98
CA ALA A 236 -19.02 9.06 14.75
C ALA A 236 -20.22 8.17 14.37
N GLN A 237 -21.40 8.42 14.94
CA GLN A 237 -22.61 7.69 14.59
C GLN A 237 -23.01 7.88 13.12
N ALA A 238 -22.94 9.11 12.60
CA ALA A 238 -23.20 9.37 11.19
C ALA A 238 -22.17 8.67 10.28
N TRP A 239 -20.91 8.62 10.71
CA TRP A 239 -19.87 7.88 10.00
C TRP A 239 -20.14 6.37 9.98
N VAL A 240 -20.48 5.76 11.13
CA VAL A 240 -20.83 4.33 11.22
C VAL A 240 -22.05 4.01 10.35
N ALA A 241 -23.07 4.87 10.34
CA ALA A 241 -24.23 4.71 9.46
C ALA A 241 -23.81 4.75 7.98
N GLY A 242 -22.88 5.64 7.62
CA GLY A 242 -22.29 5.72 6.28
C GLY A 242 -21.53 4.45 5.88
N GLU A 243 -20.64 3.94 6.74
CA GLU A 243 -19.95 2.66 6.50
C GLU A 243 -20.95 1.50 6.35
N THR A 244 -21.96 1.42 7.22
CA THR A 244 -23.01 0.39 7.15
C THR A 244 -23.78 0.45 5.84
N ALA A 245 -24.10 1.66 5.36
CA ALA A 245 -24.74 1.84 4.06
C ALA A 245 -23.86 1.34 2.90
N ILE A 246 -22.55 1.60 2.93
CA ILE A 246 -21.59 1.09 1.94
C ILE A 246 -21.59 -0.44 1.92
N PHE A 247 -21.59 -1.10 3.08
CA PHE A 247 -21.66 -2.57 3.15
C PHE A 247 -22.98 -3.11 2.61
N ARG A 248 -24.10 -2.50 2.97
CA ARG A 248 -25.42 -2.89 2.47
C ARG A 248 -25.50 -2.76 0.95
N GLU A 249 -24.96 -1.68 0.39
CA GLU A 249 -24.91 -1.49 -1.05
C GLU A 249 -23.95 -2.48 -1.72
N ALA A 250 -22.76 -2.70 -1.18
CA ALA A 250 -21.83 -3.71 -1.68
C ALA A 250 -22.47 -5.11 -1.73
N ALA A 251 -23.22 -5.49 -0.69
CA ALA A 251 -23.94 -6.76 -0.63
C ALA A 251 -25.02 -6.87 -1.72
N ALA A 252 -25.66 -5.76 -2.11
CA ALA A 252 -26.64 -5.72 -3.20
C ALA A 252 -25.98 -5.70 -4.59
N VAL A 253 -24.84 -5.01 -4.74
CA VAL A 253 -24.09 -4.89 -6.01
C VAL A 253 -23.54 -6.23 -6.46
N ALA A 254 -23.03 -7.06 -5.55
CA ALA A 254 -22.41 -8.34 -5.90
C ALA A 254 -23.35 -9.28 -6.70
N PRO A 255 -24.54 -9.67 -6.22
CA PRO A 255 -25.44 -10.54 -6.98
C PRO A 255 -26.00 -9.84 -8.23
N ALA A 256 -26.26 -8.53 -8.18
CA ALA A 256 -26.74 -7.78 -9.34
C ALA A 256 -25.72 -7.76 -10.49
N MET A 257 -24.45 -7.51 -10.18
CA MET A 257 -23.37 -7.52 -11.17
C MET A 257 -23.03 -8.92 -11.65
N LEU A 258 -23.11 -9.93 -10.77
CA LEU A 258 -22.97 -11.32 -11.17
C LEU A 258 -24.05 -11.72 -12.18
N LYS A 259 -25.31 -11.32 -11.95
CA LYS A 259 -26.42 -11.61 -12.86
C LYS A 259 -26.32 -10.88 -14.20
N THR A 260 -25.84 -9.62 -14.20
CA THR A 260 -25.86 -8.76 -15.39
C THR A 260 -24.57 -8.81 -16.22
N GLN A 261 -23.41 -8.91 -15.57
CA GLN A 261 -22.08 -8.89 -16.22
C GLN A 261 -21.29 -10.19 -16.04
N GLY A 262 -21.76 -11.09 -15.16
CA GLY A 262 -21.09 -12.36 -14.87
C GLY A 262 -19.76 -12.20 -14.15
N ILE A 263 -18.89 -13.20 -14.31
CA ILE A 263 -17.55 -13.25 -13.69
C ILE A 263 -16.65 -12.12 -14.22
N SER A 264 -16.92 -11.61 -15.43
CA SER A 264 -16.11 -10.56 -16.07
C SER A 264 -16.02 -9.29 -15.23
N PHE A 265 -17.09 -8.90 -14.53
CA PHE A 265 -17.11 -7.75 -13.62
C PHE A 265 -16.08 -7.89 -12.48
N PHE A 266 -16.00 -9.07 -11.88
CA PHE A 266 -15.10 -9.35 -10.76
C PHE A 266 -13.64 -9.43 -11.18
N LEU A 267 -13.38 -9.85 -12.42
CA LEU A 267 -12.04 -9.92 -13.00
C LEU A 267 -11.66 -8.62 -13.72
N HIS A 268 -12.59 -7.69 -13.93
CA HIS A 268 -12.33 -6.47 -14.68
C HIS A 268 -11.21 -5.66 -14.03
N GLY A 269 -10.12 -5.47 -14.79
CA GLY A 269 -8.95 -4.73 -14.32
C GLY A 269 -8.16 -5.39 -13.19
N SER A 270 -8.37 -6.69 -12.92
CA SER A 270 -7.65 -7.43 -11.87
C SER A 270 -6.15 -7.52 -12.16
N VAL A 271 -5.78 -7.97 -13.36
CA VAL A 271 -4.39 -8.04 -13.83
C VAL A 271 -3.72 -6.67 -13.77
N ARG A 272 -4.40 -5.63 -14.28
CA ARG A 272 -3.89 -4.25 -14.25
C ARG A 272 -3.70 -3.75 -12.81
N THR A 273 -4.63 -4.04 -11.91
CA THR A 273 -4.52 -3.68 -10.49
C THR A 273 -3.35 -4.42 -9.85
N MET A 274 -3.26 -5.73 -10.07
CA MET A 274 -2.23 -6.61 -9.55
C MET A 274 -0.85 -6.09 -9.93
N PHE A 275 -0.59 -5.84 -11.21
CA PHE A 275 0.69 -5.28 -11.65
C PHE A 275 0.95 -3.89 -11.08
N LYS A 276 -0.07 -3.03 -11.04
CA LYS A 276 0.05 -1.66 -10.52
C LYS A 276 0.43 -1.61 -9.04
N THR A 277 -0.05 -2.55 -8.21
CA THR A 277 0.20 -2.54 -6.76
C THR A 277 1.34 -3.47 -6.36
N SER A 278 1.47 -4.64 -6.98
CA SER A 278 2.45 -5.66 -6.59
C SER A 278 3.88 -5.33 -7.01
N VAL A 279 4.09 -4.66 -8.17
CA VAL A 279 5.45 -4.31 -8.60
C VAL A 279 6.08 -3.29 -7.63
N PRO A 280 5.42 -2.17 -7.27
CA PRO A 280 5.92 -1.29 -6.22
C PRO A 280 6.10 -1.97 -4.88
N PHE A 281 5.13 -2.79 -4.44
CA PHE A 281 5.23 -3.52 -3.17
C PHE A 281 6.47 -4.42 -3.12
N GLY A 282 6.67 -5.26 -4.15
CA GLY A 282 7.82 -6.14 -4.23
C GLY A 282 9.14 -5.37 -4.26
N PHE A 283 9.17 -4.23 -4.97
CA PHE A 283 10.38 -3.41 -5.09
C PHE A 283 10.72 -2.72 -3.76
N THR A 284 9.72 -2.12 -3.10
CA THR A 284 9.89 -1.56 -1.74
C THR A 284 10.43 -2.62 -0.78
N TYR A 285 9.86 -3.83 -0.80
CA TYR A 285 10.33 -4.93 0.05
C TYR A 285 11.78 -5.32 -0.26
N ALA A 286 12.14 -5.50 -1.53
CA ALA A 286 13.50 -5.86 -1.93
C ALA A 286 14.54 -4.80 -1.55
N VAL A 287 14.22 -3.50 -1.73
CA VAL A 287 15.10 -2.41 -1.29
C VAL A 287 15.22 -2.40 0.24
N PHE A 288 14.11 -2.57 0.96
CA PHE A 288 14.12 -2.66 2.42
C PHE A 288 15.04 -3.80 2.91
N ARG A 289 14.97 -4.96 2.25
CA ARG A 289 15.83 -6.12 2.53
C ARG A 289 17.30 -5.85 2.20
N ALA A 290 17.59 -5.20 1.07
CA ALA A 290 18.95 -4.80 0.70
C ALA A 290 19.56 -3.82 1.71
N MET A 291 18.75 -3.06 2.44
CA MET A 291 19.15 -2.20 3.56
C MET A 291 19.25 -2.96 4.90
N ASN A 292 19.32 -4.29 4.88
CA ASN A 292 19.29 -5.15 6.07
C ASN A 292 18.04 -4.93 6.94
N GLY A 293 16.90 -4.63 6.31
CA GLY A 293 15.61 -4.51 6.97
C GLY A 293 15.04 -5.87 7.38
N GLN A 294 14.41 -5.91 8.55
CA GLN A 294 13.71 -7.07 9.09
C GLN A 294 12.31 -6.62 9.52
N LEU A 295 11.29 -7.46 9.30
CA LEU A 295 9.91 -7.18 9.71
C LEU A 295 9.54 -8.13 10.84
N GLY A 296 9.10 -7.57 11.97
CA GLY A 296 8.84 -8.35 13.19
C GLY A 296 10.09 -9.03 13.72
#